data_AF-A0A955P2V8-F1
#
_entry.id   AF-A0A955P2V8-F1
#
_cell.length_a   1.000
_cell.length_b   1.000
_cell.length_c   1.000
_cell.angle_alpha   90.00
_cell.angle_beta   90.00
_cell.angle_gamma   90.00
#
_symmetry.space_group_name_H-M   'P 1'
#
loop_
_entity.id
_entity.type
_entity.pdbx_description
1 polymer ?
#
loop_
_entity_poly.entity_id
_entity_poly.type
_entity_poly.pdbx_seq_one_letter_code
_entity_poly.pdbx_strand_id
1 'polypeptide(L)' 'FGFQAVENRVHVHDFHATMLRLLGFDHEKFTYRYAGRDFRLTDVHGQVIHDIIA' A
#
# COMPACT_ATOMS: atom_id res chain seq x y z
N PHE A 1 4.18 3.83 -27.14
CA PHE A 1 3.46 2.99 -26.17
C PHE A 1 4.50 2.21 -25.37
N GLY A 2 4.62 2.49 -24.07
CA GLY A 2 5.68 1.93 -23.21
C GLY A 2 5.75 2.60 -21.84
N PHE A 3 4.60 2.81 -21.20
CA PHE A 3 4.49 3.56 -19.94
C PHE A 3 4.28 2.67 -18.70
N GLN A 4 4.13 1.36 -18.91
CA GLN A 4 3.85 0.41 -17.83
C GLN A 4 5.05 -0.50 -17.65
N ALA A 5 5.43 -0.71 -16.38
CA ALA A 5 6.44 -1.71 -16.02
C ALA A 5 6.03 -3.07 -16.62
N VAL A 6 6.99 -3.87 -17.08
CA VAL A 6 6.73 -5.20 -17.66
C VAL A 6 7.00 -6.31 -16.63
N GLU A 7 7.87 -6.04 -15.67
CA GLU A 7 8.32 -6.96 -14.62
C GLU A 7 8.20 -6.29 -13.25
N ASN A 8 7.95 -7.07 -12.19
CA ASN A 8 7.80 -6.59 -10.80
C ASN A 8 6.82 -5.42 -10.66
N ARG A 9 5.64 -5.56 -11.27
CA ARG A 9 4.57 -4.57 -11.19
C ARG A 9 4.07 -4.46 -9.75
N VAL A 10 4.23 -3.28 -9.18
CA VAL A 10 3.71 -2.96 -7.85
C VAL A 10 2.56 -1.97 -7.99
N HIS A 11 1.50 -2.18 -7.21
CA HIS A 11 0.46 -1.16 -7.07
C HIS A 11 0.93 -0.07 -6.11
N VAL A 12 0.46 1.16 -6.35
CA VAL A 12 0.76 2.32 -5.49
C VAL A 12 0.36 2.07 -4.02
N HIS A 13 -0.68 1.27 -3.81
CA HIS A 13 -1.17 0.90 -2.49
C HIS A 13 -0.18 0.00 -1.72
N ASP A 14 0.40 -0.98 -2.40
CA ASP A 14 1.40 -1.90 -1.84
C ASP A 14 2.71 -1.16 -1.51
N PHE A 15 3.09 -0.21 -2.37
CA PHE A 15 4.22 0.68 -2.13
C PHE A 15 4.02 1.53 -0.87
N HIS A 16 2.86 2.18 -0.72
CA HIS A 16 2.54 2.97 0.47
C HIS A 16 2.44 2.11 1.74
N ALA A 17 1.90 0.89 1.65
CA ALA A 17 1.87 -0.07 2.76
C ALA A 17 3.27 -0.44 3.24
N THR A 18 4.18 -0.69 2.28
CA THR A 18 5.58 -1.00 2.55
C THR A 18 6.32 0.19 3.19
N MET A 19 6.07 1.41 2.73
CA MET A 19 6.65 2.62 3.32
C MET A 19 6.19 2.82 4.78
N LEU A 20 4.90 2.68 5.07
CA LEU A 20 4.36 2.81 6.43
C LEU A 20 4.94 1.73 7.36
N ARG A 21 5.07 0.49 6.86
CA ARG A 21 5.73 -0.61 7.57
C ARG A 21 7.17 -0.26 7.97
N LEU A 22 7.96 0.27 7.03
CA LEU A 22 9.37 0.65 7.27
C LEU A 22 9.50 1.80 8.28
N LEU A 23 8.52 2.69 8.34
CA LEU A 23 8.45 3.77 9.33
C LEU A 23 7.96 3.28 10.72
N GLY A 24 7.70 1.99 10.88
CA GLY A 24 7.25 1.39 12.13
C GLY A 24 5.73 1.48 12.36
N PHE A 25 4.96 1.86 11.33
CA PHE A 25 3.52 1.97 11.44
C PHE A 25 2.80 0.76 10.82
N ASP A 26 1.67 0.41 11.43
CA ASP A 26 0.75 -0.58 10.91
C ASP A 26 -0.30 0.12 10.03
N HIS A 27 -0.16 -0.01 8.71
CA HIS A 27 -1.02 0.69 7.76
C HIS A 27 -2.50 0.24 7.83
N GLU A 28 -2.80 -0.92 8.39
CA GLU A 28 -4.16 -1.41 8.56
C GLU A 28 -4.88 -0.72 9.72
N LYS A 29 -4.14 -0.18 10.69
CA LYS A 29 -4.70 0.55 11.84
C LYS A 29 -5.10 1.98 11.52
N PHE A 30 -4.64 2.54 10.40
CA PHE A 30 -5.08 3.86 9.91
C PHE A 30 -6.37 3.76 9.09
N THR A 31 -7.36 3.07 9.64
CA THR A 31 -8.69 2.94 9.05
C THR A 31 -9.65 3.90 9.73
N TYR A 32 -10.33 4.73 8.94
CA TYR A 32 -11.40 5.60 9.43
C TYR A 32 -12.67 5.40 8.59
N ARG A 33 -13.83 5.41 9.26
CA ARG A 33 -15.13 5.26 8.62
C ARG A 33 -15.63 6.62 8.15
N TYR A 34 -15.87 6.77 6.86
CA TYR A 34 -16.43 7.99 6.26
C TYR A 34 -17.49 7.62 5.23
N ALA A 35 -18.61 8.33 5.20
CA ALA A 35 -19.72 8.09 4.27
C ALA A 35 -20.15 6.60 4.14
N GLY A 36 -20.12 5.85 5.26
CA GLY A 36 -20.48 4.44 5.30
C GLY A 36 -19.40 3.47 4.80
N ARG A 37 -18.24 3.92 4.32
CA ARG A 37 -17.13 3.08 3.86
C ARG A 37 -15.88 3.25 4.74
N ASP A 38 -15.12 2.18 4.88
CA ASP A 38 -13.82 2.22 5.55
C ASP A 38 -12.77 2.76 4.58
N PHE A 39 -12.12 3.86 4.95
CA PHE A 39 -11.04 4.48 4.18
C PHE A 39 -9.71 4.25 4.89
N ARG A 40 -8.69 3.92 4.10
CA ARG A 40 -7.30 3.76 4.54
C ARG A 40 -6.37 4.52 3.62
N LEU A 41 -5.25 4.99 4.15
CA LEU A 41 -4.21 5.69 3.38
C LEU A 41 -3.61 4.81 2.26
N THR A 42 -3.66 3.49 2.46
CA THR A 42 -3.20 2.44 1.55
C THR A 42 -4.35 1.80 0.79
N ASP A 43 -5.53 2.42 0.77
CA ASP A 43 -6.76 1.83 0.24
C ASP A 43 -7.19 0.53 0.99
N VAL A 44 -8.36 -0.02 0.67
CA VAL A 44 -8.86 -1.30 1.23
C VAL A 44 -8.03 -2.51 0.78
N HIS A 45 -7.08 -2.31 -0.14
CA HIS A 45 -6.19 -3.34 -0.68
C HIS A 45 -4.76 -2.79 -0.70
N GLY A 46 -3.90 -3.30 0.17
CA GLY A 46 -2.47 -2.99 0.19
C GLY A 46 -1.73 -4.12 0.89
N GLN A 47 -0.74 -4.71 0.24
CA GLN A 47 0.13 -5.73 0.81
C GLN A 47 1.55 -5.19 0.91
N VAL A 48 2.24 -5.55 2.00
CA VAL A 48 3.65 -5.19 2.18
C VAL A 48 4.49 -5.99 1.20
N ILE A 49 5.27 -5.29 0.39
CA ILE A 49 6.17 -5.89 -0.60
C ILE A 49 7.42 -6.36 0.14
N HIS A 50 7.51 -7.67 0.38
CA HIS A 50 8.65 -8.26 1.09
C HIS A 50 9.92 -8.34 0.23
N ASP A 51 9.77 -8.39 -1.09
CA ASP A 51 10.88 -8.57 -2.04
C ASP A 51 11.82 -7.35 -2.14
N ILE A 52 11.40 -6.18 -1.62
CA ILE A 52 12.17 -4.93 -1.65
C ILE A 52 12.71 -4.52 -0.27
N ILE A 53 12.40 -5.29 0.77
CA ILE A 53 12.87 -5.04 2.13
C ILE A 53 14.12 -5.90 2.37
N ALA A 54 15.20 -5.28 2.86
CA ALA A 54 16.49 -5.92 3.15
C ALA A 54 16.61 -6.40 4.61
#